data_AF-A0A645DC69-F1
#
_entry.id   AF-A0A645DC69-F1
#
_cell.length_a   1.000
_cell.length_b   1.000
_cell.length_c   1.000
_cell.angle_alpha   90.00
_cell.angle_beta   90.00
_cell.angle_gamma   90.00
#
_symmetry.space_group_name_H-M   'P 1'
#
loop_
_entity.id
_entity.type
_entity.pdbx_description
1 polymer ?
#
loop_
_entity_poly.entity_id
_entity_poly.type
_entity_poly.pdbx_seq_one_letter_code
_entity_poly.pdbx_strand_id
1 'polypeptide(L)'
;MILYLKQDALVRKYIEDNFDALVTKYQPKMVKMLQTSSQADAEAALAEIKAGADFAETTTKYGNGNYTGAEQLVYNTSTDVNSAVLTAINSYTAAGLMDAVVVNDEGTLYNVIEITSVDATAFKDTFIDTFASDDTMNSTALAYYVRKGNFTVYDEDVYNALSDSNPEYLDQ
;
A
#
# COMPACT_ATOMS: atom_id res chain seq x y z
N MET A 1 -8.78 22.69 15.52
CA MET A 1 -7.54 22.34 14.79
C MET A 1 -6.55 21.49 15.61
N ILE A 2 -6.43 21.68 16.95
CA ILE A 2 -5.52 20.87 17.79
C ILE A 2 -5.93 19.39 17.91
N LEU A 3 -7.23 19.09 17.89
CA LEU A 3 -7.74 17.71 18.03
C LEU A 3 -7.33 16.81 16.85
N TYR A 4 -7.44 17.31 15.62
CA TYR A 4 -7.05 16.57 14.41
C TYR A 4 -5.56 16.22 14.39
N LEU A 5 -4.67 17.16 14.78
CA LEU A 5 -3.24 16.90 14.86
C LEU A 5 -2.88 15.84 15.92
N LYS A 6 -3.65 15.79 17.02
CA LYS A 6 -3.45 14.76 18.06
C LYS A 6 -3.91 13.39 17.61
N GLN A 7 -5.03 13.31 16.87
CA GLN A 7 -5.53 12.06 16.31
C GLN A 7 -4.53 11.49 15.28
N ASP A 8 -4.07 12.33 14.37
CA ASP A 8 -3.09 11.98 13.35
C ASP A 8 -1.75 11.49 13.95
N ALA A 9 -1.27 12.16 15.00
CA ALA A 9 -0.09 11.72 15.75
C ALA A 9 -0.29 10.37 16.47
N LEU A 10 -1.48 10.10 17.00
CA LEU A 10 -1.80 8.81 17.63
C LEU A 10 -1.84 7.68 16.60
N VAL A 11 -2.39 7.92 15.41
CA VAL A 11 -2.46 6.92 14.34
C VAL A 11 -1.07 6.57 13.84
N ARG A 12 -0.22 7.58 13.57
CA ARG A 12 1.20 7.35 13.25
C ARG A 12 1.90 6.55 14.34
N LYS A 13 1.72 6.92 15.60
CA LYS A 13 2.31 6.19 16.73
C LYS A 13 1.83 4.73 16.80
N TYR A 14 0.54 4.48 16.55
CA TYR A 14 0.02 3.12 16.47
C TYR A 14 0.69 2.32 15.35
N ILE A 15 0.85 2.92 14.16
CA ILE A 15 1.52 2.26 13.03
C ILE A 15 3.00 1.99 13.35
N GLU A 16 3.70 2.93 13.97
CA GLU A 16 5.08 2.76 14.41
C GLU A 16 5.24 1.63 15.44
N ASP A 17 4.38 1.62 16.47
CA ASP A 17 4.42 0.62 17.54
C ASP A 17 4.04 -0.78 17.03
N ASN A 18 3.27 -0.88 15.93
CA ASN A 18 2.80 -2.15 15.34
C ASN A 18 3.44 -2.43 13.97
N PHE A 19 4.54 -1.76 13.63
CA PHE A 19 5.12 -1.76 12.29
C PHE A 19 5.37 -3.17 11.75
N ASP A 20 6.03 -4.03 12.52
CA ASP A 20 6.38 -5.39 12.08
C ASP A 20 5.15 -6.25 11.78
N ALA A 21 4.08 -6.11 12.58
CA ALA A 21 2.82 -6.81 12.37
C ALA A 21 2.10 -6.31 11.12
N LEU A 22 2.12 -4.99 10.89
CA LEU A 22 1.52 -4.38 9.70
C LEU A 22 2.31 -4.74 8.43
N VAL A 23 3.64 -4.73 8.47
CA VAL A 23 4.49 -5.18 7.36
C VAL A 23 4.22 -6.65 7.04
N THR A 24 4.08 -7.50 8.06
CA THR A 24 3.73 -8.92 7.85
C THR A 24 2.35 -9.07 7.21
N LYS A 25 1.37 -8.28 7.66
CA LYS A 25 -0.01 -8.34 7.16
C LYS A 25 -0.15 -7.80 5.74
N TYR A 26 0.45 -6.65 5.44
CA TYR A 26 0.25 -5.92 4.19
C TYR A 26 1.32 -6.21 3.13
N GLN A 27 2.45 -6.80 3.53
CA GLN A 27 3.59 -7.12 2.68
C GLN A 27 3.96 -5.98 1.71
N PRO A 28 4.17 -4.75 2.23
CA PRO A 28 4.38 -3.59 1.38
C PRO A 28 5.71 -3.69 0.62
N LYS A 29 5.75 -3.11 -0.58
CA LYS A 29 6.93 -3.02 -1.45
C LYS A 29 6.96 -1.67 -2.15
N MET A 30 8.16 -1.19 -2.44
CA MET A 30 8.35 -0.05 -3.33
C MET A 30 8.58 -0.56 -4.75
N VAL A 31 7.81 -0.02 -5.69
CA VAL A 31 7.85 -0.43 -7.09
C VAL A 31 7.83 0.77 -8.03
N LYS A 32 8.39 0.60 -9.22
CA LYS A 32 8.12 1.46 -10.38
C LYS A 32 7.35 0.65 -11.39
N MET A 33 6.36 1.27 -12.01
CA MET A 33 5.48 0.61 -12.97
C MET A 33 5.36 1.44 -14.25
N LEU A 34 5.31 0.72 -15.36
CA LEU A 34 5.00 1.21 -16.68
C LEU A 34 3.87 0.33 -17.21
N GLN A 35 2.83 0.94 -17.74
CA GLN A 35 1.72 0.22 -18.36
C GLN A 35 1.48 0.71 -19.77
N THR A 36 1.19 -0.20 -20.69
CA THR A 36 0.85 0.09 -22.08
C THR A 36 -0.20 -0.89 -22.60
N SER A 37 -0.91 -0.53 -23.66
CA SER A 37 -1.87 -1.42 -24.35
C SER A 37 -1.23 -2.27 -25.45
N SER A 38 0.07 -2.09 -25.70
CA SER A 38 0.82 -2.76 -26.76
C SER A 38 1.89 -3.68 -26.17
N GLN A 39 1.78 -4.99 -26.44
CA GLN A 39 2.76 -5.97 -25.98
C GLN A 39 4.16 -5.66 -26.50
N ALA A 40 4.27 -5.26 -27.78
CA ALA A 40 5.55 -4.94 -28.40
C ALA A 40 6.23 -3.74 -27.72
N ASP A 41 5.46 -2.72 -27.33
CA ASP A 41 5.99 -1.56 -26.61
C ASP A 41 6.43 -1.93 -25.20
N ALA A 42 5.71 -2.82 -24.51
CA ALA A 42 6.10 -3.32 -23.20
C ALA A 42 7.40 -4.14 -23.26
N GLU A 43 7.54 -5.01 -24.26
CA GLU A 43 8.76 -5.80 -24.48
C GLU A 43 9.95 -4.91 -24.85
N ALA A 44 9.74 -3.88 -25.68
CA ALA A 44 10.76 -2.90 -26.02
C ALA A 44 11.19 -2.09 -24.78
N ALA A 45 10.23 -1.61 -23.99
CA ALA A 45 10.50 -0.91 -22.74
C ALA A 45 11.29 -1.76 -21.75
N LEU A 46 10.90 -3.03 -21.57
CA LEU A 46 11.62 -3.97 -20.72
C LEU A 46 13.07 -4.17 -21.17
N ALA A 47 13.30 -4.30 -22.49
CA ALA A 47 14.64 -4.44 -23.04
C ALA A 47 15.51 -3.17 -22.82
N GLU A 48 14.94 -1.98 -23.00
CA GLU A 48 15.65 -0.71 -22.76
C GLU A 48 16.02 -0.55 -21.28
N ILE A 49 15.10 -0.85 -20.36
CA ILE A 49 15.37 -0.79 -18.91
C ILE A 49 16.42 -1.83 -18.52
N LYS A 50 16.35 -3.06 -19.06
CA LYS A 50 17.40 -4.09 -18.88
C LYS A 50 18.78 -3.62 -19.39
N ALA A 51 18.81 -2.78 -20.42
CA ALA A 51 20.03 -2.19 -20.94
C ALA A 51 20.53 -0.96 -20.14
N GLY A 52 19.79 -0.54 -19.10
CA GLY A 52 20.15 0.55 -18.20
C GLY A 52 19.51 1.91 -18.55
N ALA A 53 18.44 1.94 -19.36
CA ALA A 53 17.66 3.16 -19.57
C ALA A 53 16.94 3.61 -18.27
N ASP A 54 16.68 4.91 -18.15
CA ASP A 54 15.91 5.45 -17.05
C ASP A 54 14.44 5.01 -17.12
N PHE A 55 13.92 4.47 -16.02
CA PHE A 55 12.58 3.91 -15.97
C PHE A 55 11.49 4.97 -16.25
N ALA A 56 11.64 6.20 -15.77
CA ALA A 56 10.65 7.26 -15.93
C ALA A 56 10.65 7.81 -17.37
N GLU A 57 11.83 7.96 -17.98
CA GLU A 57 11.96 8.30 -19.41
C GLU A 57 11.33 7.21 -20.29
N THR A 58 11.62 5.93 -20.02
CA THR A 58 11.01 4.81 -20.74
C THR A 58 9.48 4.78 -20.55
N THR A 59 8.99 5.08 -19.35
CA THR A 59 7.55 5.18 -19.08
C THR A 59 6.90 6.33 -19.83
N THR A 60 7.58 7.47 -19.96
CA THR A 60 7.09 8.60 -20.77
C THR A 60 7.02 8.25 -22.26
N LYS A 61 7.96 7.42 -22.73
CA LYS A 61 8.06 7.01 -24.14
C LYS A 61 7.04 5.95 -24.55
N TYR A 62 6.81 4.95 -23.70
CA TYR A 62 5.99 3.77 -24.05
C TYR A 62 4.68 3.64 -23.25
N GLY A 63 4.55 4.37 -22.15
CA GLY A 63 3.43 4.25 -21.23
C GLY A 63 2.14 4.86 -21.76
N ASN A 64 1.01 4.42 -21.20
CA ASN A 64 -0.33 4.92 -21.52
C ASN A 64 -0.78 6.09 -20.61
N GLY A 65 0.11 6.58 -19.74
CA GLY A 65 -0.16 7.68 -18.81
C GLY A 65 -0.75 7.28 -17.45
N ASN A 66 -1.09 6.00 -17.23
CA ASN A 66 -1.60 5.53 -15.93
C ASN A 66 -0.52 5.49 -14.84
N TYR A 67 0.74 5.34 -15.26
CA TYR A 67 1.90 5.42 -14.38
C TYR A 67 2.93 6.39 -14.96
N THR A 68 3.65 7.06 -14.07
CA THR A 68 4.71 8.01 -14.43
C THR A 68 6.11 7.38 -14.42
N GLY A 69 6.22 6.11 -13.98
CA GLY A 69 7.50 5.45 -13.73
C GLY A 69 8.17 5.90 -12.42
N ALA A 70 7.52 6.77 -11.64
CA ALA A 70 7.95 7.10 -10.29
C ALA A 70 7.77 5.91 -9.34
N GLU A 71 8.57 5.93 -8.29
CA GLU A 71 8.48 4.94 -7.22
C GLU A 71 7.17 5.14 -6.43
N GLN A 72 6.47 4.03 -6.16
CA GLN A 72 5.21 4.03 -5.43
C GLN A 72 5.14 2.83 -4.49
N LEU A 73 4.41 3.01 -3.38
CA LEU A 73 4.15 1.97 -2.40
C LEU A 73 3.00 1.08 -2.89
N VAL A 74 3.24 -0.23 -2.98
CA VAL A 74 2.20 -1.23 -3.29
C VAL A 74 2.13 -2.24 -2.15
N TYR A 75 0.93 -2.64 -1.78
CA TYR A 75 0.66 -3.63 -0.72
C TYR A 75 -0.45 -4.58 -1.15
N ASN A 76 -0.59 -5.71 -0.47
CA ASN A 76 -1.47 -6.80 -0.89
C ASN A 76 -2.98 -6.49 -0.93
N THR A 77 -3.41 -5.33 -0.40
CA THR A 77 -4.78 -4.82 -0.50
C THR A 77 -4.89 -3.54 -1.34
N SER A 78 -3.85 -3.17 -2.10
CA SER A 78 -3.91 -2.08 -3.07
C SER A 78 -4.99 -2.36 -4.12
N THR A 79 -5.95 -1.44 -4.25
CA THR A 79 -7.08 -1.55 -5.18
C THR A 79 -6.86 -0.80 -6.50
N ASP A 80 -5.84 0.06 -6.52
CA ASP A 80 -5.34 0.82 -7.65
C ASP A 80 -4.43 0.00 -8.59
N VAL A 81 -4.07 -1.22 -8.17
CA VAL A 81 -3.27 -2.18 -8.94
C VAL A 81 -4.12 -3.37 -9.32
N ASN A 82 -4.08 -3.77 -10.60
CA ASN A 82 -4.78 -4.96 -11.09
C ASN A 82 -4.35 -6.24 -10.33
N SER A 83 -5.26 -7.19 -10.13
CA SER A 83 -5.03 -8.33 -9.23
C SER A 83 -3.95 -9.31 -9.74
N ALA A 84 -3.88 -9.56 -11.06
CA ALA A 84 -2.78 -10.33 -11.66
C ALA A 84 -1.41 -9.63 -11.46
N VAL A 85 -1.39 -8.30 -11.64
CA VAL A 85 -0.19 -7.48 -11.44
C VAL A 85 0.27 -7.52 -9.98
N LEU A 86 -0.67 -7.35 -9.05
CA LEU A 86 -0.40 -7.40 -7.62
C LEU A 86 0.12 -8.78 -7.18
N THR A 87 -0.48 -9.85 -7.71
CA THR A 87 -0.02 -11.24 -7.46
C THR A 87 1.41 -11.43 -7.95
N ALA A 88 1.75 -10.92 -9.13
CA ALA A 88 3.09 -10.99 -9.69
C ALA A 88 4.11 -10.22 -8.81
N ILE A 89 3.79 -8.99 -8.40
CA ILE A 89 4.60 -8.20 -7.46
C ILE A 89 4.82 -8.96 -6.16
N ASN A 90 3.76 -9.55 -5.59
CA ASN A 90 3.83 -10.25 -4.31
C ASN A 90 4.72 -11.50 -4.35
N SER A 91 4.83 -12.17 -5.50
CA SER A 91 5.66 -13.36 -5.66
C SER A 91 7.18 -13.11 -5.55
N TYR A 92 7.64 -11.86 -5.72
CA TYR A 92 9.05 -11.51 -5.66
C TYR A 92 9.52 -11.24 -4.24
N THR A 93 10.66 -11.80 -3.85
CA THR A 93 11.22 -11.68 -2.50
C THR A 93 12.48 -10.81 -2.43
N ALA A 94 12.92 -10.26 -3.57
CA ALA A 94 14.09 -9.40 -3.68
C ALA A 94 13.78 -8.21 -4.61
N ALA A 95 14.55 -7.14 -4.43
CA ALA A 95 14.55 -6.02 -5.37
C ALA A 95 15.14 -6.43 -6.72
N GLY A 96 14.62 -5.84 -7.79
CA GLY A 96 15.02 -6.09 -9.16
C GLY A 96 13.91 -5.84 -10.17
N LEU A 97 14.31 -5.72 -11.43
CA LEU A 97 13.39 -5.69 -12.56
C LEU A 97 12.79 -7.07 -12.78
N MET A 98 11.47 -7.14 -12.99
CA MET A 98 10.80 -8.39 -13.32
C MET A 98 11.24 -8.89 -14.70
N ASP A 99 11.47 -10.21 -14.82
CA ASP A 99 12.05 -10.78 -16.04
C ASP A 99 11.12 -10.73 -17.25
N ALA A 100 9.82 -10.66 -17.01
CA ALA A 100 8.76 -10.70 -18.02
C ALA A 100 7.74 -9.58 -17.82
N VAL A 101 7.10 -9.20 -18.93
CA VAL A 101 5.95 -8.31 -18.94
C VAL A 101 4.77 -9.00 -18.24
N VAL A 102 4.11 -8.29 -17.34
CA VAL A 102 2.94 -8.78 -16.60
C VAL A 102 1.67 -8.27 -17.25
N VAL A 103 0.78 -9.18 -17.64
CA VAL A 103 -0.49 -8.84 -18.27
C VAL A 103 -1.57 -8.71 -17.19
N ASN A 104 -2.46 -7.73 -17.32
CA ASN A 104 -3.63 -7.62 -16.46
C ASN A 104 -4.59 -8.80 -16.66
N ASP A 105 -5.53 -8.96 -15.72
CA ASP A 105 -6.57 -9.99 -15.76
C ASP A 105 -7.36 -10.01 -17.08
N GLU A 106 -7.58 -8.84 -17.70
CA GLU A 106 -8.34 -8.72 -18.95
C GLU A 106 -7.54 -9.03 -20.22
N GLY A 107 -6.21 -9.19 -20.14
CA GLY A 107 -5.39 -9.48 -21.31
C GLY A 107 -5.17 -8.28 -22.25
N THR A 108 -5.42 -7.06 -21.79
CA THR A 108 -5.45 -5.84 -22.61
C THR A 108 -4.34 -4.84 -22.29
N LEU A 109 -3.74 -4.96 -21.10
CA LEU A 109 -2.73 -4.05 -20.58
C LEU A 109 -1.50 -4.84 -20.14
N TYR A 110 -0.35 -4.35 -20.56
CA TYR A 110 0.96 -4.96 -20.40
C TYR A 110 1.80 -4.07 -19.50
N ASN A 111 2.37 -4.65 -18.44
CA ASN A 111 3.04 -3.92 -17.38
C ASN A 111 4.51 -4.35 -17.27
N VAL A 112 5.40 -3.37 -17.21
CA VAL A 112 6.81 -3.57 -16.83
C VAL A 112 6.98 -3.03 -15.42
N ILE A 113 7.62 -3.83 -14.56
CA ILE A 113 7.64 -3.59 -13.12
C ILE A 113 9.07 -3.78 -12.61
N GLU A 114 9.56 -2.77 -11.90
CA GLU A 114 10.81 -2.85 -11.14
C GLU A 114 10.46 -2.77 -9.65
N ILE A 115 10.92 -3.76 -8.87
CA ILE A 115 10.82 -3.73 -7.41
C ILE A 115 12.08 -3.05 -6.90
N THR A 116 11.95 -1.86 -6.35
CA THR A 116 13.09 -1.08 -5.87
C THR A 116 13.46 -1.43 -4.43
N SER A 117 12.47 -1.77 -3.60
CA SER A 117 12.71 -2.27 -2.25
C SER A 117 11.63 -3.26 -1.80
N VAL A 118 12.09 -4.34 -1.17
CA VAL A 118 11.27 -5.29 -0.40
C VAL A 118 11.48 -5.14 1.11
N ASP A 119 12.47 -4.33 1.52
CA ASP A 119 12.76 -4.07 2.91
C ASP A 119 11.94 -2.88 3.39
N ALA A 120 10.87 -3.17 4.12
CA ALA A 120 9.96 -2.16 4.65
C ALA A 120 10.65 -1.14 5.55
N THR A 121 11.77 -1.48 6.19
CA THR A 121 12.49 -0.53 7.03
C THR A 121 13.11 0.60 6.20
N ALA A 122 13.46 0.35 4.94
CA ALA A 122 14.02 1.35 4.02
C ALA A 122 13.00 2.42 3.58
N PHE A 123 11.70 2.12 3.65
CA PHE A 123 10.61 3.02 3.27
C PHE A 123 9.58 3.20 4.41
N LYS A 124 10.03 3.06 5.66
CA LYS A 124 9.17 3.12 6.85
C LYS A 124 8.34 4.40 6.92
N ASP A 125 8.95 5.55 6.64
CA ASP A 125 8.26 6.84 6.70
C ASP A 125 7.15 6.93 5.63
N THR A 126 7.45 6.51 4.40
CA THR A 126 6.46 6.45 3.30
C THR A 126 5.31 5.49 3.62
N PHE A 127 5.61 4.35 4.25
CA PHE A 127 4.59 3.42 4.71
C PHE A 127 3.69 4.06 5.78
N ILE A 128 4.27 4.70 6.78
CA ILE A 128 3.53 5.38 7.85
C ILE A 128 2.64 6.48 7.28
N ASP A 129 3.15 7.34 6.40
CA ASP A 129 2.37 8.45 5.86
C ASP A 129 1.21 7.98 4.97
N THR A 130 1.42 6.90 4.21
CA THR A 130 0.37 6.29 3.38
C THR A 130 -0.71 5.68 4.26
N PHE A 131 -0.33 4.88 5.26
CA PHE A 131 -1.29 4.18 6.13
C PHE A 131 -1.95 5.11 7.16
N ALA A 132 -1.29 6.18 7.60
CA ALA A 132 -1.91 7.15 8.51
C ALA A 132 -3.07 7.92 7.86
N SER A 133 -3.05 8.01 6.52
CA SER A 133 -4.13 8.63 5.76
C SER A 133 -5.31 7.66 5.48
N ASP A 134 -5.18 6.37 5.85
CA ASP A 134 -6.20 5.35 5.64
C ASP A 134 -7.25 5.36 6.78
N ASP A 135 -8.52 5.49 6.43
CA ASP A 135 -9.63 5.55 7.39
C ASP A 135 -9.75 4.28 8.26
N THR A 136 -9.37 3.13 7.73
CA THR A 136 -9.34 1.86 8.49
C THR A 136 -8.24 1.88 9.55
N MET A 137 -7.09 2.49 9.24
CA MET A 137 -6.03 2.66 10.24
C MET A 137 -6.45 3.66 11.31
N ASN A 138 -7.17 4.72 10.93
CA ASN A 138 -7.73 5.69 11.87
C ASN A 138 -8.69 5.03 12.88
N SER A 139 -9.65 4.21 12.40
CA SER A 139 -10.59 3.50 13.28
C SER A 139 -9.90 2.44 14.13
N THR A 140 -8.96 1.68 13.56
CA THR A 140 -8.22 0.64 14.28
C THR A 140 -7.36 1.23 15.40
N ALA A 141 -6.64 2.32 15.14
CA ALA A 141 -5.84 3.00 16.14
C ALA A 141 -6.71 3.58 17.27
N LEU A 142 -7.85 4.17 16.93
CA LEU A 142 -8.81 4.66 17.93
C LEU A 142 -9.31 3.53 18.83
N ALA A 143 -9.74 2.39 18.25
CA ALA A 143 -10.16 1.22 19.01
C ALA A 143 -9.07 0.69 19.93
N TYR A 144 -7.83 0.64 19.44
CA TYR A 144 -6.67 0.23 20.25
C TYR A 144 -6.49 1.14 21.48
N TYR A 145 -6.54 2.47 21.32
CA TYR A 145 -6.35 3.39 22.44
C TYR A 145 -7.53 3.43 23.41
N VAL A 146 -8.77 3.28 22.93
CA VAL A 146 -9.97 3.15 23.79
C VAL A 146 -9.84 1.93 24.69
N ARG A 147 -9.47 0.77 24.12
CA ARG A 147 -9.23 -0.46 24.88
C ARG A 147 -8.07 -0.30 25.87
N LYS A 148 -6.93 0.25 25.43
CA LYS A 148 -5.76 0.49 26.29
C LYS A 148 -6.06 1.46 27.44
N GLY A 149 -7.01 2.37 27.25
CA GLY A 149 -7.48 3.31 28.26
C GLY A 149 -8.40 2.69 29.32
N ASN A 150 -8.75 1.41 29.22
CA ASN A 150 -9.74 0.73 30.06
C ASN A 150 -11.06 1.51 30.16
N PHE A 151 -11.53 2.04 29.03
CA PHE A 151 -12.78 2.79 29.00
C PHE A 151 -13.95 1.86 29.33
N THR A 152 -14.67 2.15 30.41
CA THR A 152 -15.87 1.41 30.82
C THR A 152 -17.09 2.31 30.65
N VAL A 153 -18.05 1.83 29.86
CA VAL A 153 -19.35 2.49 29.68
C VAL A 153 -20.30 1.96 30.75
N TYR A 154 -20.74 2.83 31.65
CA TYR A 154 -21.66 2.47 32.74
C TYR A 154 -23.14 2.72 32.41
N ASP A 155 -23.41 3.51 31.37
CA ASP A 155 -24.76 3.84 30.92
C ASP A 155 -25.25 2.77 29.92
N GLU A 156 -26.36 2.13 30.23
CA GLU A 156 -26.89 0.98 29.47
C GLU A 156 -27.33 1.36 28.06
N ASP A 157 -27.93 2.54 27.87
CA ASP A 157 -28.37 3.00 26.56
C ASP A 157 -27.17 3.30 25.67
N VAL A 158 -26.13 3.91 26.23
CA VAL A 158 -24.87 4.18 25.52
C VAL A 158 -24.11 2.89 25.22
N TYR A 159 -24.11 1.92 26.15
CA TYR A 159 -23.49 0.61 25.93
C TYR A 159 -24.18 -0.14 24.79
N ASN A 160 -25.50 -0.23 24.81
CA ASN A 160 -26.27 -0.91 23.77
C ASN A 160 -26.08 -0.23 22.41
N ALA A 161 -26.13 1.11 22.37
CA ALA A 161 -25.89 1.86 21.14
C ALA A 161 -24.47 1.63 20.57
N LEU A 162 -23.44 1.56 21.41
CA LEU A 162 -22.08 1.25 20.99
C LEU A 162 -21.92 -0.21 20.60
N SER A 163 -22.58 -1.15 21.27
CA SER A 163 -22.56 -2.57 20.93
C SER A 163 -23.16 -2.82 19.54
N ASP A 164 -24.20 -2.07 19.19
CA ASP A 164 -24.87 -2.20 17.90
C ASP A 164 -24.08 -1.53 16.75
N SER A 165 -23.34 -0.45 17.04
CA SER A 165 -22.73 0.40 16.00
C SER A 165 -21.21 0.33 15.91
N ASN A 166 -20.51 0.12 17.01
CA ASN A 166 -19.04 0.15 17.12
C ASN A 166 -18.57 -0.83 18.24
N PRO A 167 -18.88 -2.12 18.15
CA PRO A 167 -18.55 -3.09 19.20
C PRO A 167 -17.04 -3.18 19.49
N GLU A 168 -16.19 -2.81 18.53
CA GLU A 168 -14.74 -2.77 18.68
C GLU A 168 -14.23 -1.84 19.78
N TYR A 169 -15.08 -0.94 20.31
CA TYR A 169 -14.75 -0.08 21.45
C TYR A 169 -15.14 -0.69 22.81
N LEU A 170 -15.94 -1.76 22.82
CA LEU A 170 -16.50 -2.36 24.04
C LEU A 170 -15.85 -3.69 24.42
N ASP A 171 -15.31 -4.44 23.46
CA ASP A 171 -14.68 -5.73 23.75
C ASP A 171 -13.44 -5.55 24.65
N GLN A 172 -13.61 -5.92 25.93
CA GLN A 172 -12.58 -6.15 26.95
C GLN A 172 -12.49 -7.64 27.27
#